data_AF-A0A9P5UDB2-F1
#
_entry.id   AF-A0A9P5UDB2-F1
#
_cell.length_a   1.000
_cell.length_b   1.000
_cell.length_c   1.000
_cell.angle_alpha   90.00
_cell.angle_beta   90.00
_cell.angle_gamma   90.00
#
_symmetry.space_group_name_H-M   'P 1'
#
loop_
_entity.id
_entity.type
_entity.pdbx_description
1 polymer ?
#
loop_
_entity_poly.entity_id
_entity_poly.type
_entity_poly.pdbx_seq_one_letter_code
_entity_poly.pdbx_strand_id
1 'polypeptide(L)' 'KSRGGGGKKKLTAFNKFMQTELARLKEDEPDVSHQDRFKLATSNWKHSAQNPNKAS' A
#
# COMPACT_ATOMS: atom_id res chain seq x y z
N LYS A 1 12.58 -26.30 -0.66
CA LYS A 1 13.12 -25.20 -1.50
C LYS A 1 11.99 -24.67 -2.38
N SER A 2 11.31 -23.61 -1.94
CA SER A 2 10.11 -23.11 -2.62
C SER A 2 10.48 -22.17 -3.77
N ARG A 3 10.37 -22.73 -4.98
CA ARG A 3 9.68 -22.20 -6.18
C ARG A 3 9.56 -20.68 -6.36
N GLY A 4 9.95 -20.20 -7.54
CA GLY A 4 9.21 -19.15 -8.26
C GLY A 4 10.07 -18.00 -8.79
N GLY A 5 10.46 -18.09 -10.05
CA GLY A 5 11.18 -17.02 -10.74
C GLY A 5 10.38 -15.72 -10.85
N GLY A 6 11.02 -14.60 -10.54
CA GLY A 6 11.70 -13.84 -11.60
C GLY A 6 10.83 -13.11 -12.62
N GLY A 7 9.53 -12.93 -12.40
CA GLY A 7 8.76 -11.92 -13.11
C GLY A 7 8.69 -10.67 -12.25
N LYS A 8 9.42 -9.58 -12.59
CA LYS A 8 9.22 -8.26 -11.99
C LYS A 8 7.80 -7.77 -12.35
N LYS A 9 6.77 -8.28 -11.67
CA LYS A 9 5.40 -7.78 -11.81
C LYS A 9 5.47 -6.28 -11.56
N LYS A 10 5.14 -5.48 -12.58
CA LYS A 10 5.05 -4.03 -12.44
C LYS A 10 4.14 -3.78 -11.25
N LEU A 11 4.69 -3.20 -10.19
CA LEU A 11 3.91 -2.80 -9.03
C LEU A 11 2.83 -1.84 -9.54
N THR A 12 1.58 -2.24 -9.37
CA THR A 12 0.42 -1.40 -9.66
C THR A 12 0.51 -0.11 -8.83
N ALA A 13 -0.14 0.96 -9.28
CA ALA A 13 -0.17 2.22 -8.52
C ALA A 13 -0.64 2.00 -7.07
N PHE A 14 -1.63 1.12 -6.89
CA PHE A 14 -2.07 0.66 -5.57
C PHE A 14 -0.95 0.03 -4.75
N ASN A 15 -0.22 -0.96 -5.28
CA ASN A 15 0.85 -1.61 -4.53
C ASN A 15 2.02 -0.69 -4.18
N LYS A 16 2.31 0.31 -5.03
CA LYS A 16 3.31 1.35 -4.72
C LYS A 16 2.81 2.24 -3.58
N PHE A 17 1.58 2.73 -3.68
CA PHE A 17 0.97 3.53 -2.63
C PHE A 17 0.91 2.78 -1.30
N MET A 18 0.46 1.53 -1.30
CA MET A 18 0.37 0.72 -0.08
C MET A 18 1.72 0.56 0.62
N GLN A 19 2.81 0.37 -0.12
CA GLN A 19 4.14 0.28 0.48
C GLN A 19 4.57 1.60 1.12
N THR A 20 4.39 2.72 0.42
CA THR A 20 4.72 4.05 0.94
C THR A 20 3.86 4.41 2.15
N GLU A 21 2.56 4.17 2.06
CA GLU A 21 1.59 4.52 3.11
C GLU A 21 1.80 3.66 4.36
N LEU A 22 2.02 2.35 4.20
CA LEU A 22 2.34 1.46 5.31
C LEU A 22 3.68 1.81 5.97
N ALA A 23 4.68 2.23 5.19
CA ALA A 23 5.96 2.70 5.75
C ALA A 23 5.75 3.95 6.59
N ARG A 24 5.02 4.95 6.07
CA ARG A 24 4.66 6.17 6.81
C ARG A 24 3.90 5.85 8.10
N LEU A 25 2.85 5.02 8.00
CA LEU A 25 2.04 4.61 9.16
C LEU A 25 2.82 3.76 10.15
N LYS A 26 3.88 3.06 9.72
CA LYS A 26 4.74 2.32 10.64
C LYS A 26 5.62 3.25 11.47
N GLU A 27 6.06 4.36 10.91
CA GLU A 27 6.85 5.37 11.62
C GLU A 27 5.98 6.27 12.49
N ASP A 28 4.84 6.73 11.98
CA ASP A 28 3.92 7.61 12.72
C ASP A 28 3.12 6.85 13.78
N GLU A 29 2.67 5.63 13.46
CA GLU A 29 1.90 4.78 14.36
C GLU A 29 2.52 3.39 14.48
N PRO A 30 3.63 3.26 15.22
CA PRO A 30 4.31 1.98 15.41
C PRO A 30 3.47 0.99 16.24
N ASP A 31 2.61 1.50 17.12
CA ASP A 31 1.85 0.74 18.13
C ASP A 31 0.60 0.04 17.57
N VAL A 32 0.01 0.58 16.50
CA VAL A 32 -1.13 -0.05 15.82
C VAL A 32 -0.72 -1.32 15.08
N SER A 33 -1.62 -2.29 14.98
CA SER A 33 -1.34 -3.55 14.29
C SER A 33 -1.07 -3.31 12.79
N HIS A 34 -0.32 -4.21 12.14
CA HIS A 34 -0.15 -4.15 10.67
C HIS A 34 -1.52 -4.18 9.96
N GLN A 35 -2.47 -4.94 10.51
CA GLN A 35 -3.80 -5.08 9.93
C GLN A 35 -4.57 -3.75 9.96
N ASP A 36 -4.49 -2.99 11.05
CA ASP A 36 -5.17 -1.70 11.16
C ASP A 36 -4.49 -0.62 10.32
N ARG A 37 -3.15 -0.61 10.26
CA ARG A 37 -2.41 0.23 9.30
C ARG A 37 -2.80 -0.07 7.85
N PHE A 38 -3.02 -1.34 7.52
CA PHE A 38 -3.48 -1.74 6.19
C PHE A 38 -4.92 -1.28 5.92
N LYS A 39 -5.83 -1.36 6.88
CA LYS A 39 -7.20 -0.81 6.77
C LYS A 39 -7.17 0.71 6.57
N LEU A 40 -6.31 1.42 7.31
CA LEU A 40 -6.14 2.86 7.19
C LEU A 40 -5.54 3.23 5.83
N ALA A 41 -4.47 2.56 5.40
CA ALA A 41 -3.85 2.77 4.09
C ALA A 41 -4.83 2.48 2.94
N THR A 42 -5.59 1.38 3.00
CA THR A 42 -6.62 1.10 1.97
C THR A 42 -7.75 2.13 1.95
N SER A 43 -8.11 2.70 3.10
CA SER A 43 -9.03 3.83 3.19
C SER A 43 -8.42 5.08 2.56
N ASN A 44 -7.17 5.42 2.89
CA ASN A 44 -6.44 6.55 2.32
C ASN A 44 -6.24 6.40 0.80
N TRP A 45 -6.05 5.19 0.28
CA TRP A 45 -5.99 4.93 -1.17
C TRP A 45 -7.25 5.37 -1.90
N LYS A 46 -8.43 5.16 -1.30
CA LYS A 46 -9.69 5.65 -1.89
C LYS A 46 -9.70 7.17 -2.02
N HIS A 47 -8.97 7.90 -1.17
CA HIS A 47 -8.85 9.35 -1.19
C HIS A 47 -7.59 9.87 -1.91
N SER A 48 -6.67 8.98 -2.31
CA SER A 48 -5.39 9.34 -2.90
C SER A 48 -5.53 9.85 -4.34
N ALA A 49 -4.85 10.94 -4.65
CA ALA A 49 -4.75 11.50 -6.00
C ALA A 49 -4.09 10.56 -7.02
N GLN A 50 -3.38 9.52 -6.54
CA GLN A 50 -2.77 8.49 -7.38
C GLN A 50 -3.76 7.39 -7.81
N ASN A 51 -5.00 7.41 -7.30
CA ASN A 51 -6.04 6.49 -7.72
C ASN A 51 -6.69 7.00 -9.03
N PRO A 52 -6.53 6.30 -10.18
CA PRO A 52 -7.06 6.75 -11.47
C PRO A 52 -8.60 6.84 -11.50
N ASN A 53 -9.31 6.29 -10.51
CA ASN A 53 -10.76 6.38 -10.36
C ASN A 53 -11.23 7.60 -9.54
N LYS A 54 -10.30 8.38 -8.97
CA LYS A 54 -10.53 9.67 -8.29
C LYS A 54 -10.09 10.86 -9.14
N ALA A 55 -9.43 10.61 -10.27
CA ALA A 55 -9.07 11.61 -11.25
C ALA A 55 -10.19 11.75 -12.30
N SER A 56 -11.37 12.17 -11.86
CA SER A 56 -12.38 12.80 -12.73
C SER A 56 -13.28 13.73 -11.94
#